data_AF-A0A349YS12-F1
#
_entry.id   AF-A0A349YS12-F1
#
_cell.length_a   1.000
_cell.length_b   1.000
_cell.length_c   1.000
_cell.angle_alpha   90.00
_cell.angle_beta   90.00
_cell.angle_gamma   90.00
#
_symmetry.space_group_name_H-M   'P 1'
#
loop_
_entity.id
_entity.type
_entity.pdbx_description
1 polymer ?
#
loop_
_entity_poly.entity_id
_entity_poly.type
_entity_poly.pdbx_seq_one_letter_code
_entity_poly.pdbx_strand_id
1 'polypeptide(L)'
;GYTEYYWGNDGMKHLFLGLLGSWAFGILLLTLLILGEVIGKTLYGGLLVAGGCVVLMFILNIIPDLSEYNPLFLTTANVTLMQGGYQPEDYVKAFIVSAVIMVAAIITSVCVFDKSNL
;
A
#
# COMPACT_ATOMS: atom_id res chain seq x y z
N GLY A 1 -1.30 -36.38 2.65
CA GLY A 1 -1.39 -35.86 4.03
C GLY A 1 -2.56 -34.90 4.17
N TYR A 2 -3.10 -34.63 5.37
CA TYR A 2 -4.30 -33.78 5.56
C TYR A 2 -4.20 -32.41 4.85
N THR A 3 -2.98 -31.88 4.71
CA THR A 3 -2.69 -30.66 3.95
C THR A 3 -2.96 -30.81 2.43
N GLU A 4 -2.65 -31.94 1.80
CA GLU A 4 -2.92 -32.13 0.35
C GLU A 4 -4.42 -32.21 0.00
N TYR A 5 -5.27 -32.62 0.96
CA TYR A 5 -6.71 -32.75 0.72
C TYR A 5 -7.41 -31.38 0.68
N TYR A 6 -6.93 -30.41 1.48
CA TYR A 6 -7.44 -29.03 1.45
C TYR A 6 -6.69 -28.14 0.44
N TRP A 7 -5.42 -28.45 0.18
CA TRP A 7 -4.51 -27.67 -0.65
C TRP A 7 -4.05 -28.53 -1.83
N GLY A 8 -5.00 -28.91 -2.68
CA GLY A 8 -4.70 -29.64 -3.92
C GLY A 8 -3.54 -29.00 -4.69
N ASN A 9 -2.80 -29.82 -5.43
CA ASN A 9 -1.49 -29.56 -6.06
C ASN A 9 -1.38 -28.35 -7.04
N ASP A 10 -2.36 -27.44 -7.06
CA ASP A 10 -2.22 -26.09 -7.63
C ASP A 10 -1.57 -25.17 -6.57
N GLY A 11 -0.25 -25.24 -6.47
CA GLY A 11 0.52 -24.30 -5.64
C GLY A 11 0.17 -22.86 -6.00
N MET A 12 -0.08 -22.03 -4.98
CA MET A 12 -0.43 -20.61 -5.13
C MET A 12 0.48 -19.90 -6.14
N LYS A 13 -0.05 -19.57 -7.32
CA LYS A 13 0.72 -19.21 -8.52
C LYS A 13 1.56 -17.94 -8.35
N HIS A 14 1.07 -16.97 -7.57
CA HIS A 14 1.70 -15.65 -7.42
C HIS A 14 1.92 -15.27 -5.94
N LEU A 15 2.29 -16.24 -5.11
CA LEU A 15 2.49 -16.05 -3.67
C LEU A 15 3.47 -14.92 -3.34
N PHE A 16 4.62 -14.90 -4.01
CA PHE A 16 5.65 -13.89 -3.80
C PHE A 16 5.17 -12.47 -4.10
N LEU A 17 4.39 -12.30 -5.18
CA LEU A 17 3.90 -10.99 -5.60
C LEU A 17 2.81 -10.45 -4.65
N GLY A 18 1.95 -11.33 -4.14
CA GLY A 18 0.97 -10.97 -3.11
C GLY A 18 1.62 -10.50 -1.81
N LEU A 19 2.68 -11.20 -1.37
CA LEU A 19 3.48 -10.80 -0.21
C LEU A 19 4.20 -9.47 -0.43
N LEU A 20 4.83 -9.28 -1.59
CA LEU A 20 5.48 -8.01 -1.93
C LEU A 20 4.49 -6.84 -1.97
N GLY A 21 3.27 -7.04 -2.49
CA GLY A 21 2.22 -6.03 -2.52
C GLY A 21 1.83 -5.56 -1.12
N SER A 22 1.55 -6.50 -0.20
CA SER A 22 1.27 -6.18 1.19
C SER A 22 2.45 -5.51 1.89
N TRP A 23 3.69 -5.91 1.59
CA TRP A 23 4.89 -5.29 2.14
C TRP A 23 5.08 -3.85 1.65
N ALA A 24 4.90 -3.61 0.35
CA ALA A 24 4.97 -2.27 -0.25
C ALA A 24 3.91 -1.33 0.32
N PHE A 25 2.68 -1.83 0.53
CA PHE A 25 1.64 -1.07 1.22
C PHE A 25 2.02 -0.74 2.67
N GLY A 26 2.65 -1.67 3.39
CA GLY A 26 3.20 -1.39 4.73
C GLY A 26 4.23 -0.26 4.73
N ILE A 27 5.16 -0.25 3.77
CA ILE A 27 6.16 0.82 3.62
C ILE A 27 5.51 2.16 3.31
N LEU A 28 4.48 2.17 2.44
CA LEU A 28 3.69 3.37 2.16
C LEU A 28 3.10 3.98 3.44
N LEU A 29 2.51 3.14 4.31
CA LEU A 29 1.97 3.61 5.59
C LEU A 29 3.04 4.21 6.49
N LEU A 30 4.23 3.60 6.54
CA LEU A 30 5.36 4.14 7.31
C LEU A 30 5.81 5.50 6.77
N THR A 31 5.89 5.66 5.44
CA THR A 31 6.25 6.97 4.85
C THR A 31 5.22 8.06 5.13
N LEU A 32 3.92 7.73 5.10
CA LEU A 32 2.86 8.68 5.44
C LEU A 32 2.86 9.05 6.92
N LEU A 33 3.19 8.09 7.78
CA LEU A 33 3.33 8.31 9.22
C LEU A 33 4.48 9.29 9.50
N ILE A 34 5.66 9.07 8.90
CA ILE A 34 6.81 9.99 9.01
C ILE A 34 6.43 11.39 8.50
N LEU A 35 5.73 11.48 7.36
CA LEU A 35 5.28 12.76 6.82
C LEU A 35 4.36 13.52 7.79
N GLY A 36 3.38 12.82 8.37
CA GLY A 36 2.46 13.42 9.33
C GLY A 36 3.16 13.87 10.62
N GLU A 37 4.18 13.14 11.07
CA GLU A 37 5.01 13.56 12.21
C GLU A 37 5.82 14.81 11.91
N VAL A 38 6.44 14.90 10.72
CA VAL A 38 7.24 16.05 10.32
C VAL A 38 6.38 17.31 10.17
N ILE A 39 5.20 17.19 9.56
CA ILE A 39 4.25 18.31 9.40
C ILE A 39 3.63 18.71 10.73
N GLY A 40 3.16 17.73 11.50
CA GLY A 40 2.44 17.94 12.75
C GLY A 40 3.35 18.18 13.96
N LYS A 41 4.68 18.01 13.81
CA LYS A 41 5.69 18.03 14.87
C LYS A 41 5.32 17.19 16.10
N THR A 42 4.49 16.16 15.90
CA THR A 42 3.89 15.34 16.96
C THR A 42 3.63 13.93 16.44
N LEU A 43 3.72 12.94 17.35
CA LEU A 43 3.39 11.54 17.05
C LEU A 43 1.92 11.36 16.61
N TYR A 44 1.00 12.10 17.23
CA TYR A 44 -0.42 12.07 16.88
C TYR A 44 -0.69 12.58 15.45
N GLY A 45 0.11 13.53 14.96
CA GLY A 45 0.04 14.00 13.57
C GLY A 45 0.33 12.89 12.57
N GLY A 46 1.33 12.05 12.85
CA GLY A 46 1.66 10.86 12.05
C GLY A 46 0.50 9.88 11.93
N LEU A 47 -0.10 9.51 13.08
CA LEU A 47 -1.24 8.60 13.10
C LEU A 47 -2.46 9.17 12.36
N LEU A 48 -2.75 10.45 12.54
CA LEU A 48 -3.92 11.10 11.91
C LEU A 48 -3.75 11.15 10.39
N VAL A 49 -2.55 11.49 9.89
CA VAL A 49 -2.27 11.50 8.45
C VAL A 49 -2.32 10.08 7.88
N ALA A 50 -1.61 9.11 8.47
CA ALA A 50 -1.60 7.74 7.97
C ALA A 50 -3.01 7.12 7.98
N GLY A 51 -3.73 7.23 9.11
CA GLY A 51 -5.11 6.73 9.23
C GLY A 51 -6.08 7.46 8.31
N GLY A 52 -5.97 8.79 8.21
CA GLY A 52 -6.78 9.61 7.31
C GLY A 52 -6.58 9.24 5.84
N CYS A 53 -5.33 9.06 5.41
CA CYS A 53 -5.01 8.60 4.06
C CYS A 53 -5.59 7.20 3.78
N VAL A 54 -5.54 6.27 4.73
CA VAL A 54 -6.16 4.95 4.58
C VAL A 54 -7.67 5.05 4.40
N VAL A 55 -8.35 5.86 5.22
CA VAL A 55 -9.80 6.09 5.10
C VAL A 55 -10.14 6.70 3.73
N LEU A 56 -9.35 7.68 3.27
CA LEU A 56 -9.52 8.26 1.94
C LEU A 56 -9.31 7.23 0.83
N MET A 57 -8.30 6.37 0.95
CA MET A 57 -8.10 5.28 0.00
C MET A 57 -9.31 4.34 -0.01
N PHE A 58 -9.92 4.02 1.14
CA PHE A 58 -11.12 3.18 1.18
C PHE A 58 -12.30 3.82 0.46
N ILE A 59 -12.51 5.13 0.66
CA ILE A 59 -13.56 5.88 -0.05
C ILE A 59 -13.31 5.86 -1.56
N LEU A 60 -12.07 6.10 -2.00
CA LEU A 60 -11.70 6.07 -3.41
C LEU A 60 -11.86 4.67 -4.04
N ASN A 61 -11.70 3.61 -3.25
CA ASN A 61 -11.85 2.23 -3.72
C ASN A 61 -13.30 1.86 -4.09
N ILE A 62 -14.31 2.62 -3.61
CA ILE A 62 -15.71 2.42 -3.98
C ILE A 62 -15.94 2.68 -5.48
N ILE A 63 -15.09 3.52 -6.09
CA ILE A 63 -15.20 3.83 -7.52
C ILE A 63 -14.40 2.78 -8.31
N PRO A 64 -15.05 1.97 -9.18
CA PRO A 64 -14.41 0.84 -9.86
C PRO A 64 -13.18 1.26 -10.68
N ASP A 65 -13.29 2.36 -11.43
CA ASP A 65 -12.24 2.88 -12.31
C ASP A 65 -10.99 3.34 -11.54
N LEU A 66 -11.14 3.74 -10.28
CA LEU A 66 -10.05 4.16 -9.41
C LEU A 66 -9.49 3.02 -8.56
N SER A 67 -10.20 1.89 -8.47
CA SER A 67 -9.82 0.77 -7.63
C SER A 67 -8.50 0.13 -8.06
N GLU A 68 -8.24 0.02 -9.38
CA GLU A 68 -7.00 -0.56 -9.94
C GLU A 68 -5.74 0.29 -9.69
N TYR A 69 -5.90 1.60 -9.53
CA TYR A 69 -4.80 2.54 -9.27
C TYR A 69 -4.54 2.72 -7.78
N ASN A 70 -5.49 2.30 -6.94
CA ASN A 70 -5.45 2.57 -5.53
C ASN A 70 -4.39 1.70 -4.84
N PRO A 71 -3.48 2.27 -4.03
CA PRO A 71 -2.52 1.47 -3.26
C PRO A 71 -3.16 0.40 -2.35
N LEU A 72 -4.43 0.59 -1.93
CA LEU A 72 -5.18 -0.45 -1.22
C LEU A 72 -5.33 -1.74 -2.02
N PHE A 73 -5.36 -1.67 -3.35
CA PHE A 73 -5.47 -2.85 -4.22
C PHE A 73 -4.33 -3.85 -3.96
N LEU A 74 -3.13 -3.37 -3.62
CA LEU A 74 -1.97 -4.21 -3.30
C LEU A 74 -2.23 -5.13 -2.10
N THR A 75 -3.06 -4.70 -1.14
CA THR A 75 -3.38 -5.49 0.05
C THR A 75 -4.75 -6.15 0.02
N THR A 76 -5.73 -5.64 -0.75
CA THR A 76 -7.08 -6.22 -0.78
C THR A 76 -7.21 -7.32 -1.83
N ALA A 77 -6.49 -7.22 -2.96
CA ALA A 77 -6.52 -8.23 -4.02
C ALA A 77 -5.47 -9.34 -3.82
N ASN A 78 -4.68 -9.31 -2.73
CA ASN A 78 -3.50 -10.15 -2.55
C ASN A 78 -3.86 -11.65 -2.50
N VAL A 79 -4.91 -12.02 -1.76
CA VAL A 79 -5.39 -13.41 -1.66
C VAL A 79 -5.95 -13.87 -3.01
N THR A 80 -6.68 -13.01 -3.71
CA THR A 80 -7.25 -13.31 -5.03
C THR A 80 -6.18 -13.51 -6.10
N LEU A 81 -5.08 -12.75 -6.04
CA LEU A 81 -3.89 -12.94 -6.86
C LEU A 81 -3.20 -14.29 -6.57
N MET A 82 -3.06 -14.65 -5.29
CA MET A 82 -2.46 -15.94 -4.88
C MET A 82 -3.26 -17.15 -5.37
N GLN A 83 -4.58 -16.99 -5.52
CA GLN A 83 -5.50 -17.97 -6.08
C GLN A 83 -5.55 -17.96 -7.61
N GLY A 84 -4.82 -17.05 -8.29
CA GLY A 84 -4.75 -16.97 -9.74
C GLY A 84 -5.92 -16.24 -10.41
N GLY A 85 -6.70 -15.47 -9.64
CA GLY A 85 -7.85 -14.70 -10.14
C GLY A 85 -7.50 -13.36 -10.80
N TYR A 86 -6.27 -12.87 -10.64
CA TYR A 86 -5.76 -11.62 -11.23
C TYR A 86 -4.43 -11.85 -11.95
N GLN A 87 -4.17 -11.08 -13.00
CA GLN A 87 -2.86 -11.10 -13.66
C GLN A 87 -1.89 -10.16 -12.95
N PRO A 88 -0.57 -10.45 -12.97
CA PRO A 88 0.43 -9.56 -12.39
C PRO A 88 0.43 -8.14 -12.98
N GLU A 89 -0.03 -7.97 -14.22
CA GLU A 89 -0.14 -6.69 -14.91
C GLU A 89 -1.13 -5.72 -14.24
N ASP A 90 -2.20 -6.25 -13.63
CA ASP A 90 -3.20 -5.47 -12.90
C ASP A 90 -2.60 -4.84 -11.63
N TYR A 91 -1.56 -5.46 -11.07
CA TYR A 91 -0.85 -5.00 -9.87
C TYR A 91 0.17 -3.89 -10.15
N VAL A 92 0.68 -3.80 -11.38
CA VAL A 92 1.75 -2.84 -11.73
C VAL A 92 1.27 -1.40 -11.56
N LYS A 93 0.01 -1.10 -11.91
CA LYS A 93 -0.57 0.24 -11.76
C LYS A 93 -0.55 0.69 -10.30
N ALA A 94 -1.08 -0.13 -9.39
CA ALA A 94 -1.11 0.16 -7.96
C ALA A 94 0.31 0.26 -7.35
N PHE A 95 1.27 -0.53 -7.84
CA PHE A 95 2.68 -0.43 -7.44
C PHE A 95 3.32 0.89 -7.86
N ILE A 96 3.08 1.35 -9.09
CA ILE A 96 3.61 2.63 -9.57
C ILE A 96 3.01 3.78 -8.76
N VAL A 97 1.70 3.77 -8.52
CA VAL A 97 1.02 4.82 -7.75
C VAL A 97 1.54 4.86 -6.31
N SER A 98 1.69 3.70 -5.66
CA SER A 98 2.25 3.66 -4.30
C SER A 98 3.68 4.19 -4.26
N ALA A 99 4.53 3.84 -5.24
CA ALA A 99 5.88 4.36 -5.36
C ALA A 99 5.92 5.89 -5.52
N VAL A 100 5.05 6.44 -6.38
CA VAL A 100 4.95 7.90 -6.57
C VAL A 100 4.53 8.60 -5.28
N ILE A 101 3.53 8.08 -4.56
CA ILE A 101 3.08 8.65 -3.29
C ILE A 101 4.21 8.57 -2.24
N MET A 102 4.93 7.45 -2.15
CA MET A 102 6.07 7.31 -1.23
C MET A 102 7.16 8.34 -1.52
N VAL A 103 7.56 8.49 -2.79
CA VAL A 103 8.58 9.46 -3.19
C VAL A 103 8.13 10.88 -2.89
N ALA A 104 6.89 11.23 -3.23
CA ALA A 104 6.33 12.55 -2.94
C ALA A 104 6.26 12.83 -1.43
N ALA A 105 5.86 11.85 -0.63
CA ALA A 105 5.83 11.96 0.83
C ALA A 105 7.23 12.17 1.40
N ILE A 106 8.23 11.41 0.95
CA ILE A 106 9.62 11.56 1.41
C ILE A 106 10.17 12.93 1.03
N ILE A 107 9.98 13.37 -0.23
CA ILE A 107 10.45 14.70 -0.68
C ILE A 107 9.79 15.80 0.17
N THR A 108 8.49 15.72 0.39
CA THR A 108 7.76 16.70 1.22
C THR A 108 8.29 16.71 2.64
N SER A 109 8.52 15.54 3.24
CA SER A 109 9.12 15.42 4.58
C SER A 109 10.49 16.09 4.64
N VAL A 110 11.37 15.84 3.68
CA VAL A 110 12.71 16.44 3.63
C VAL A 110 12.62 17.97 3.50
N CYS A 111 11.79 18.49 2.60
CA CYS A 111 11.62 19.93 2.40
C CYS A 111 11.04 20.63 3.64
N VAL A 112 10.08 20.02 4.33
CA VAL A 112 9.48 20.59 5.55
C VAL A 112 10.47 20.54 6.71
N PHE A 113 11.24 19.45 6.83
CA PHE A 113 12.26 19.30 7.86
C PHE A 113 13.40 20.32 7.68
N ASP A 114 13.88 20.52 6.45
CA ASP A 114 14.94 21.48 6.13
C ASP A 114 14.52 22.91 6.49
N LYS A 115 13.27 23.28 6.19
CA LYS A 115 12.72 24.59 6.57
C LYS A 115 12.50 24.75 8.09
N SER A 116 12.39 23.66 8.85
CA SER A 116 12.21 23.73 10.30
C SER A 116 13.52 23.78 11.09
N ASN A 117 14.67 23.50 10.44
CA ASN A 117 16.00 23.54 11.08
C ASN A 117 16.79 24.84 10.79
N LEU A 118 16.14 25.82 10.16
CA LEU A 118 16.59 27.21 10.00
C LEU A 118 15.79 28.13 10.93
#